data_AF-L1PKF1-F1
#
_entry.id   AF-L1PKF1-F1
#
_cell.length_a   1.000
_cell.length_b   1.000
_cell.length_c   1.000
_cell.angle_alpha   90.00
_cell.angle_beta   90.00
_cell.angle_gamma   90.00
#
_symmetry.space_group_name_H-M   'P 1'
#
loop_
_entity.id
_entity.type
_entity.pdbx_description
1 polymer ?
#
loop_
_entity_poly.entity_id
_entity_poly.type
_entity_poly.pdbx_seq_one_letter_code
_entity_poly.pdbx_strand_id
1 'polypeptide(L)' 'MGKDTINKWIIPFLSVGKREFKSNFDLTSIFLSILKKLKTGVQWRELPIESYFEKGFILKIY' A
#
# COMPACT_ATOMS: atom_id res chain seq x y z
N MET A 1 -3.90 11.01 -6.02
CA MET A 1 -2.95 11.27 -4.92
C MET A 1 -1.65 10.61 -5.33
N GLY A 2 -0.57 11.38 -5.42
CA GLY A 2 0.74 10.87 -5.86
C GLY A 2 1.50 10.19 -4.72
N LYS A 3 2.56 9.45 -5.07
CA LYS A 3 3.47 8.85 -4.08
C LYS A 3 4.06 9.89 -3.14
N ASP A 4 4.37 11.08 -3.68
CA ASP A 4 5.01 12.19 -2.96
C ASP A 4 4.13 12.72 -1.83
N THR A 5 2.81 12.77 -2.05
CA THR A 5 1.85 13.22 -1.04
C THR A 5 1.80 12.25 0.14
N ILE A 6 1.87 10.95 -0.12
CA ILE A 6 1.84 9.90 0.92
C ILE A 6 3.13 9.90 1.72
N ASN A 7 4.28 9.99 1.03
CA ASN A 7 5.59 10.08 1.68
C ASN A 7 5.73 11.31 2.57
N LYS A 8 5.09 12.43 2.22
CA LYS A 8 5.15 13.67 3.00
C LYS A 8 4.16 13.71 4.17
N TRP A 9 2.94 13.21 3.97
CA TRP A 9 1.82 13.46 4.89
C TRP A 9 1.30 12.24 5.62
N ILE A 10 1.72 11.04 5.22
CA ILE A 10 1.27 9.79 5.84
C ILE A 10 2.44 9.06 6.48
N ILE A 11 3.45 8.68 5.69
CA ILE A 11 4.57 7.83 6.15
C ILE A 11 5.24 8.35 7.44
N PRO A 12 5.58 9.65 7.58
CA PRO A 12 6.27 10.15 8.77
C PRO A 12 5.42 10.09 10.05
N PHE A 13 4.09 10.01 9.90
CA PHE A 13 3.14 10.00 11.01
C PHE A 13 2.69 8.59 11.38
N LEU A 14 3.15 7.56 10.65
CA LEU A 14 2.88 6.17 11.00
C LEU A 14 3.72 5.80 12.22
N SER A 15 3.09 5.16 13.20
CA SER A 15 3.82 4.56 14.31
C SER A 15 4.85 3.58 13.78
N VAL A 16 6.13 3.90 14.00
CA VAL A 16 7.23 2.99 13.71
C VAL A 16 7.19 1.91 14.78
N GLY A 17 6.46 0.83 14.52
CA GLY A 17 6.51 -0.34 15.39
C GLY A 17 7.94 -0.86 15.48
N LYS A 18 8.29 -1.55 16.58
CA LYS A 18 9.47 -2.46 16.66
C LYS A 18 9.30 -3.64 15.68
N ARG A 19 9.09 -3.35 14.40
CA ARG A 19 9.03 -4.34 13.33
C ARG A 19 10.47 -4.58 12.92
N GLU A 20 11.06 -5.59 13.52
CA GLU A 20 12.29 -6.20 13.00
C GLU A 20 12.06 -6.77 11.58
N PHE A 21 10.79 -6.91 11.18
CA PHE A 21 10.39 -7.19 9.82
C PHE A 21 10.36 -5.92 8.96
N LYS A 22 11.48 -5.62 8.32
CA LYS A 22 11.52 -4.64 7.23
C LYS A 22 10.87 -5.28 6.01
N SER A 23 9.60 -4.95 5.76
CA SER A 23 8.94 -5.40 4.55
C SER A 23 9.73 -4.93 3.34
N ASN A 24 10.05 -5.82 2.39
CA ASN A 24 10.66 -5.44 1.10
C ASN A 24 9.72 -4.57 0.22
N PHE A 25 8.54 -4.25 0.73
CA PHE A 25 7.50 -3.50 0.04
C PHE A 25 7.63 -1.99 0.29
N ASP A 26 7.39 -1.22 -0.76
CA ASP A 26 7.18 0.21 -0.66
C ASP A 26 5.88 0.49 0.10
N LEU A 27 6.00 1.08 1.30
CA LEU A 27 4.86 1.47 2.14
C LEU A 27 3.89 2.36 1.38
N THR A 28 4.40 3.19 0.46
CA THR A 28 3.58 4.08 -0.34
C THR A 28 2.64 3.32 -1.28
N SER A 29 3.10 2.26 -1.95
CA SER A 29 2.24 1.39 -2.77
C SER A 29 1.13 0.68 -1.96
N ILE A 30 1.43 0.31 -0.71
CA ILE A 30 0.44 -0.27 0.21
C ILE A 30 -0.64 0.76 0.54
N PHE A 31 -0.24 1.97 0.93
CA PHE A 31 -1.19 3.05 1.24
C PHE A 31 -2.03 3.47 0.04
N LEU A 32 -1.44 3.54 -1.16
CA LEU A 32 -2.20 3.79 -2.39
C LEU A 32 -3.31 2.76 -2.62
N SER A 33 -3.00 1.48 -2.40
CA SER A 33 -3.96 0.38 -2.54
C SER A 33 -5.10 0.49 -1.52
N ILE A 34 -4.77 0.80 -0.26
CA ILE A 34 -5.76 1.03 0.81
C ILE A 34 -6.66 2.22 0.45
N LEU A 35 -6.07 3.34 0.04
CA LEU A 35 -6.83 4.54 -0.34
C LEU A 35 -7.74 4.29 -1.53
N LYS A 36 -7.30 3.52 -2.53
CA LYS A 36 -8.12 3.13 -3.67
C LYS A 36 -9.34 2.31 -3.22
N LYS A 37 -9.13 1.34 -2.32
CA LYS A 37 -10.23 0.58 -1.72
C LYS A 37 -11.21 1.47 -0.96
N LEU A 38 -10.72 2.35 -0.09
CA LEU A 38 -11.57 3.23 0.71
C LEU A 38 -12.35 4.23 -0.16
N LYS A 39 -11.72 4.75 -1.23
CA LYS A 39 -12.35 5.72 -2.13
C LYS A 39 -13.41 5.09 -3.04
N THR A 40 -13.18 3.87 -3.52
CA THR A 40 -14.06 3.22 -4.53
C THR A 40 -14.97 2.15 -3.94
N GLY A 41 -14.70 1.64 -2.74
CA GLY A 41 -15.43 0.53 -2.13
C GLY A 41 -15.19 -0.83 -2.80
N VAL A 42 -14.19 -0.90 -3.68
CA VAL A 42 -13.85 -2.09 -4.48
C VAL A 42 -13.31 -3.23 -3.59
N GLN A 43 -13.58 -4.47 -3.97
CA GLN A 43 -13.05 -5.64 -3.29
C GLN A 43 -11.53 -5.73 -3.49
N TRP A 44 -10.82 -6.28 -2.49
CA TRP A 44 -9.37 -6.42 -2.58
C TRP A 44 -8.89 -7.23 -3.79
N ARG A 45 -9.69 -8.22 -4.21
CA ARG A 45 -9.40 -9.07 -5.39
C ARG A 45 -9.45 -8.30 -6.71
N GLU A 46 -10.16 -7.19 -6.74
CA GLU A 46 -10.35 -6.36 -7.93
C GLU A 46 -9.41 -5.15 -7.96
N LEU A 47 -8.51 -5.01 -6.98
CA LEU A 47 -7.48 -3.99 -7.05
C LEU A 47 -6.49 -4.31 -8.17
N PRO A 48 -6.08 -3.31 -8.96
CA PRO A 48 -5.07 -3.50 -10.00
C PRO A 48 -3.68 -3.59 -9.36
N ILE A 49 -3.33 -4.78 -8.84
CA ILE A 49 -2.08 -5.04 -8.10
C ILE A 49 -0.86 -4.67 -8.97
N GLU A 50 -0.91 -4.98 -10.26
CA GLU A 50 0.15 -4.68 -11.25
C GLU A 50 0.41 -3.19 -11.43
N SER A 51 -0.54 -2.32 -11.06
CA SER A 51 -0.38 -0.87 -11.11
C SER A 51 0.38 -0.31 -9.89
N TYR A 52 0.48 -1.08 -8.80
CA TYR A 52 1.07 -0.65 -7.53
C TYR A 52 2.32 -1.44 -7.15
N PHE A 53 2.42 -2.69 -7.61
CA PHE A 53 3.48 -3.63 -7.28
C PHE A 53 4.08 -4.19 -8.58
N GLU A 54 5.33 -4.66 -8.52
CA GLU A 54 5.99 -5.27 -9.68
C GLU A 54 5.29 -6.57 -10.11
N LYS A 55 5.71 -7.15 -11.24
CA LYS A 55 5.08 -8.35 -11.80
C LYS A 55 5.44 -9.59 -10.96
N GLY A 56 4.44 -10.44 -10.65
CA GLY A 56 4.63 -11.67 -9.86
C GLY A 56 4.12 -11.61 -8.41
N PHE A 57 3.47 -10.50 -8.01
CA PHE A 57 2.95 -10.34 -6.67
C PHE A 57 1.50 -10.83 -6.54
N ILE A 58 1.24 -11.60 -5.49
CA ILE A 58 -0.09 -12.08 -5.12
C ILE A 58 -0.42 -11.56 -3.73
N LEU A 59 -1.46 -10.72 -3.63
CA LEU A 59 -2.06 -10.37 -2.34
C LEU A 59 -2.81 -11.60 -1.81
N LYS A 60 -2.15 -12.40 -0.98
CA LYS A 60 -2.84 -13.48 -0.26
C LYS A 60 -3.56 -12.89 0.94
N ILE A 61 -4.89 -12.87 0.85
CA ILE A 61 -5.79 -12.55 1.96
C ILE A 61 -6.29 -13.89 2.48
N TYR A 62 -5.71 -14.34 3.59
CA TYR A 62 -6.13 -15.53 4.33
C TYR A 62 -7.22 -15.16 5.33
#